data_AF-A0A7U3D3I4-F1
#
_entry.id   AF-A0A7U3D3I4-F1
#
_cell.length_a   1.000
_cell.length_b   1.000
_cell.length_c   1.000
_cell.angle_alpha   90.00
_cell.angle_beta   90.00
_cell.angle_gamma   90.00
#
_symmetry.space_group_name_H-M   'P 1'
#
loop_
_entity.id
_entity.type
_entity.pdbx_description
1 polymer ?
#
loop_
_entity_poly.entity_id
_entity_poly.type
_entity_poly.pdbx_seq_one_letter_code
_entity_poly.pdbx_strand_id
1 'polypeptide(L)'
;MNAKILGMLPQFGNPDEYTVKKIIASYGIDVPRSVLIRTGDEEFDLDFPLVIKVSDPKIMHKSDVGGVVLGINDSDQLHREISSMRSRFPESNIMVEEMEHKGLEIIVGLVNDANFGNTIMLGMGGVYTELYRDVVFRLTPIIERDAADMIDSVKIRDFEKGFRCIAVSREAIIKLLLRVSQISEDLGDNLEMLDLNPVIVNGDRIFAVDAKLVIRR
;
A
#
# COMPACT_ATOMS: atom_id res chain seq x y z
N MET A 1 -18.46 12.25 -1.38
CA MET A 1 -17.50 11.53 -0.54
C MET A 1 -18.24 10.65 0.45
N ASN A 2 -17.92 9.35 0.52
CA ASN A 2 -18.53 8.42 1.47
C ASN A 2 -18.28 8.88 2.92
N ALA A 3 -19.34 8.92 3.76
CA ALA A 3 -19.27 9.37 5.15
C ALA A 3 -18.27 8.56 5.99
N LYS A 4 -17.99 7.31 5.59
CA LYS A 4 -17.01 6.42 6.24
C LYS A 4 -15.57 6.93 6.08
N ILE A 5 -15.21 7.45 4.90
CA ILE A 5 -13.86 7.98 4.64
C ILE A 5 -13.66 9.33 5.33
N LEU A 6 -14.67 10.20 5.30
CA LEU A 6 -14.58 11.57 5.83
C LEU A 6 -14.17 11.61 7.30
N GLY A 7 -14.62 10.63 8.11
CA GLY A 7 -14.23 10.53 9.52
C GLY A 7 -12.79 10.05 9.76
N MET A 8 -12.13 9.49 8.74
CA MET A 8 -10.77 8.95 8.84
C MET A 8 -9.71 9.89 8.26
N LEU A 9 -10.09 10.77 7.33
CA LEU A 9 -9.17 11.74 6.75
C LEU A 9 -8.82 12.83 7.77
N PRO A 10 -7.56 13.31 7.78
CA PRO A 10 -7.16 14.39 8.67
C PRO A 10 -7.86 15.71 8.28
N GLN A 11 -8.14 16.54 9.28
CA GLN A 11 -8.73 17.86 9.06
C GLN A 11 -7.86 18.76 8.17
N PHE A 12 -6.54 18.59 8.16
CA PHE A 12 -5.57 19.34 7.35
C PHE A 12 -4.50 18.41 6.75
N GLY A 13 -4.05 18.70 5.53
CA GLY A 13 -3.02 17.92 4.84
C GLY A 13 -3.50 16.57 4.30
N ASN A 14 -2.53 15.76 3.87
CA ASN A 14 -2.71 14.38 3.43
C ASN A 14 -2.62 13.42 4.64
N PRO A 15 -3.32 12.27 4.60
CA PRO A 15 -3.18 11.23 5.62
C PRO A 15 -1.76 10.61 5.62
N ASP A 16 -1.30 10.20 6.80
CA ASP A 16 -0.08 9.40 6.94
C ASP A 16 -0.32 7.93 6.53
N GLU A 17 0.74 7.15 6.30
CA GLU A 17 0.62 5.76 5.82
C GLU A 17 -0.27 4.91 6.72
N TYR A 18 -0.14 5.05 8.05
CA TYR A 18 -0.98 4.32 9.00
C TYR A 18 -2.47 4.60 8.80
N THR A 19 -2.83 5.88 8.60
CA THR A 19 -4.21 6.27 8.29
C THR A 19 -4.67 5.75 6.93
N VAL A 20 -3.82 5.81 5.90
CA VAL A 20 -4.13 5.27 4.57
C VAL A 20 -4.40 3.77 4.64
N LYS A 21 -3.57 3.00 5.36
CA LYS A 21 -3.77 1.57 5.58
C LYS A 21 -5.09 1.25 6.25
N LYS A 22 -5.50 2.05 7.25
CA LYS A 22 -6.84 1.92 7.85
C LYS A 22 -7.96 2.19 6.84
N ILE A 23 -7.82 3.21 6.00
CA ILE A 23 -8.80 3.54 4.97
C ILE A 23 -8.97 2.36 4.02
N ILE A 24 -7.89 1.87 3.39
CA ILE A 24 -7.96 0.77 2.41
C ILE A 24 -8.41 -0.55 3.05
N ALA A 25 -8.02 -0.83 4.30
CA ALA A 25 -8.51 -1.97 5.06
C ALA A 25 -10.03 -1.91 5.27
N SER A 26 -10.60 -0.72 5.41
CA SER A 26 -12.05 -0.55 5.53
C SER A 26 -12.83 -0.87 4.23
N TYR A 27 -12.13 -0.97 3.09
CA TYR A 27 -12.62 -1.49 1.80
C TYR A 27 -12.33 -2.99 1.61
N GLY A 28 -11.75 -3.63 2.62
CA GLY A 28 -11.37 -5.05 2.59
C GLY A 28 -10.06 -5.33 1.87
N ILE A 29 -9.21 -4.32 1.64
CA ILE A 29 -7.85 -4.54 1.13
C ILE A 29 -6.97 -4.92 2.33
N ASP A 30 -6.38 -6.12 2.29
CA ASP A 30 -5.56 -6.56 3.41
C ASP A 30 -4.25 -5.75 3.49
N VAL A 31 -3.87 -5.41 4.72
CA VAL A 31 -2.65 -4.70 5.08
C VAL A 31 -2.00 -5.44 6.24
N PRO A 32 -0.66 -5.39 6.40
CA PRO A 32 -0.02 -5.99 7.55
C PRO A 32 -0.57 -5.42 8.86
N ARG A 33 -0.68 -6.27 9.89
CA ARG A 33 -1.03 -5.79 11.24
C ARG A 33 0.01 -4.77 11.67
N SER A 34 -0.46 -3.62 12.13
CA SER A 34 0.41 -2.50 12.46
C SER A 34 -0.11 -1.70 13.64
N VAL A 35 0.84 -1.08 14.36
CA VAL A 35 0.59 -0.19 15.49
C VAL A 35 1.40 1.10 15.31
N LEU A 36 0.83 2.22 15.78
CA LEU A 36 1.52 3.49 15.84
C LEU A 36 2.22 3.60 17.19
N ILE A 37 3.53 3.87 17.18
CA ILE A 37 4.35 3.92 18.38
C ILE A 37 4.23 5.28 19.04
N ARG A 38 3.64 5.30 20.23
CA ARG A 38 3.52 6.48 21.09
C ARG A 38 4.66 6.54 22.09
N THR A 39 4.91 7.74 22.61
CA THR A 39 5.91 7.93 23.67
C THR A 39 5.49 7.14 24.90
N GLY A 40 6.35 6.22 25.36
CA GLY A 40 6.08 5.34 26.50
C GLY A 40 5.49 3.97 26.15
N ASP A 41 5.28 3.65 24.87
CA ASP A 41 4.91 2.28 24.49
C ASP A 41 6.11 1.34 24.65
N GLU A 42 5.93 0.25 25.42
CA GLU A 42 7.00 -0.72 25.73
C GLU A 42 6.74 -2.11 25.14
N GLU A 43 5.48 -2.48 24.90
CA GLU A 43 5.06 -3.79 24.39
C GLU A 43 4.04 -3.64 23.25
N PHE A 44 4.12 -4.55 22.27
CA PHE A 44 3.24 -4.59 21.09
C PHE A 44 2.77 -6.01 20.85
N ASP A 45 1.47 -6.19 20.60
CA ASP A 45 0.89 -7.45 20.15
C ASP A 45 1.06 -7.58 18.63
N LEU A 46 2.27 -7.97 18.21
CA LEU A 46 2.65 -8.25 16.82
C LEU A 46 3.64 -9.41 16.77
N ASP A 47 3.56 -10.20 15.70
CA ASP A 47 4.43 -11.36 15.49
C ASP A 47 5.71 -11.00 14.71
N PHE A 48 6.87 -11.45 15.18
CA PHE A 48 8.14 -11.29 14.47
C PHE A 48 8.19 -12.19 13.20
N PRO A 49 8.92 -11.79 12.14
CA PRO A 49 9.72 -10.57 12.04
C PRO A 49 8.87 -9.30 11.79
N LEU A 50 9.35 -8.17 12.29
CA LEU A 50 8.70 -6.86 12.20
C LEU A 50 9.42 -5.91 11.24
N VAL A 51 8.70 -4.87 10.83
CA VAL A 51 9.17 -3.73 10.06
C VAL A 51 8.87 -2.45 10.82
N ILE A 52 9.81 -1.50 10.84
CA ILE A 52 9.61 -0.15 11.36
C ILE A 52 9.56 0.81 10.19
N LYS A 53 8.56 1.70 10.18
CA LYS A 53 8.40 2.75 9.17
C LYS A 53 8.11 4.09 9.80
N VAL A 54 8.64 5.14 9.20
CA VAL A 54 8.16 6.50 9.45
C VAL A 54 6.82 6.69 8.74
N SER A 55 5.79 7.07 9.48
CA SER A 55 4.46 7.38 8.98
C SER A 55 4.27 8.90 8.97
N ASP A 56 4.83 9.57 7.96
CA ASP A 56 4.73 11.03 7.79
C ASP A 56 4.32 11.37 6.35
N PRO A 57 3.22 12.11 6.14
CA PRO A 57 2.76 12.47 4.80
C PRO A 57 3.74 13.35 4.02
N LYS A 58 4.71 13.99 4.69
CA LYS A 58 5.75 14.81 4.06
C LYS A 58 6.92 13.98 3.52
N ILE A 59 7.06 12.72 3.95
CA ILE A 59 8.15 11.85 3.54
C ILE A 59 7.66 10.93 2.43
N MET A 60 8.09 11.23 1.21
CA MET A 60 7.67 10.52 0.00
C MET A 60 8.39 9.18 -0.18
N HIS A 61 9.72 9.20 -0.13
CA HIS A 61 10.57 8.03 -0.32
C HIS A 61 11.24 7.66 1.00
N LYS A 62 10.49 7.00 1.88
CA LYS A 62 10.92 6.64 3.25
C LYS A 62 12.22 5.84 3.24
N SER A 63 12.35 4.86 2.35
CA SER A 63 13.55 4.03 2.22
C SER A 63 14.82 4.86 1.94
N ASP A 64 14.74 5.86 1.07
CA ASP A 64 15.88 6.70 0.66
C ASP A 64 16.39 7.57 1.81
N VAL A 65 15.49 7.98 2.70
CA VAL A 65 15.82 8.71 3.91
C VAL A 65 16.05 7.78 5.10
N GLY A 66 16.13 6.46 4.90
CA GLY A 66 16.30 5.46 5.97
C GLY A 66 15.18 5.49 7.02
N GLY A 67 13.98 5.85 6.59
CA GLY A 67 12.73 5.80 7.35
C GLY A 67 12.03 4.44 7.28
N VAL A 68 12.73 3.38 6.84
CA VAL A 68 12.26 1.99 6.84
C VAL A 68 13.39 1.09 7.36
N VAL A 69 13.07 0.23 8.33
CA VAL A 69 13.97 -0.82 8.82
C VAL A 69 13.22 -2.15 8.75
N LEU A 70 13.75 -3.10 7.98
CA LEU A 70 13.15 -4.41 7.74
C LEU A 70 13.81 -5.49 8.60
N GLY A 71 13.09 -6.59 8.84
CA GLY A 71 13.68 -7.81 9.40
C GLY A 71 14.11 -7.67 10.85
N ILE A 72 13.31 -6.98 11.66
CA ILE A 72 13.46 -6.95 13.12
C ILE A 72 13.03 -8.33 13.63
N ASN A 73 13.90 -9.06 14.34
CA ASN A 73 13.62 -10.45 14.73
C ASN A 73 13.35 -10.65 16.22
N ASP A 74 13.61 -9.62 17.04
CA ASP A 74 13.46 -9.68 18.49
C ASP A 74 13.16 -8.29 19.09
N SER A 75 12.71 -8.29 20.35
CA SER A 75 12.30 -7.07 21.07
C SER A 75 13.47 -6.13 21.32
N ASP A 76 14.67 -6.65 21.61
CA ASP A 76 15.83 -5.80 21.89
C ASP A 76 16.24 -5.01 20.65
N GLN A 77 16.20 -5.66 19.47
CA GLN A 77 16.40 -5.01 18.18
C GLN A 77 15.31 -3.99 17.92
N LEU A 78 14.03 -4.33 18.17
CA LEU A 78 12.91 -3.41 17.99
C LEU A 78 13.10 -2.10 18.77
N HIS A 79 13.40 -2.17 20.07
CA HIS A 79 13.56 -0.97 20.91
C HIS A 79 14.74 -0.09 20.48
N ARG A 80 15.86 -0.70 20.08
CA ARG A 80 17.03 0.02 19.55
C ARG A 80 16.68 0.77 18.27
N GLU A 81 16.02 0.10 17.33
CA GLU A 81 15.68 0.69 16.04
C GLU A 81 14.57 1.76 16.16
N ILE A 82 13.60 1.59 17.07
CA ILE A 82 12.63 2.65 17.39
C ILE A 82 13.34 3.90 17.92
N SER A 83 14.31 3.73 18.83
CA SER A 83 15.05 4.86 19.40
C SER A 83 15.92 5.58 18.37
N SER A 84 16.57 4.81 17.47
CA SER A 84 17.30 5.34 16.31
C SER A 84 16.38 6.13 15.39
N MET A 85 15.22 5.57 15.05
CA MET A 85 14.23 6.19 14.18
C MET A 85 13.69 7.50 14.77
N ARG A 86 13.36 7.53 16.08
CA ARG A 86 12.91 8.76 16.78
C ARG A 86 13.97 9.84 16.76
N SER A 87 15.24 9.47 16.94
CA SER A 87 16.33 10.44 16.93
C SER A 87 16.50 11.09 15.56
N ARG A 88 16.23 10.34 14.49
CA ARG A 88 16.31 10.82 13.10
C ARG A 88 15.07 11.59 12.66
N PHE A 89 13.89 11.21 13.16
CA PHE A 89 12.59 11.78 12.77
C PHE A 89 11.76 12.17 14.02
N PRO A 90 12.19 13.19 14.78
CA PRO A 90 11.60 13.52 16.08
C PRO A 90 10.13 13.96 16.02
N GLU A 91 9.70 14.51 14.89
CA GLU A 91 8.35 15.07 14.69
C GLU A 91 7.42 14.13 13.92
N SER A 92 7.93 12.99 13.44
CA SER A 92 7.18 12.06 12.60
C SER A 92 6.62 10.91 13.43
N ASN A 93 5.44 10.42 13.05
CA ASN A 93 4.95 9.19 13.64
C ASN A 93 5.83 8.01 13.22
N ILE A 94 5.95 7.02 14.09
CA ILE A 94 6.59 5.74 13.79
C ILE A 94 5.52 4.67 13.84
N MET A 95 5.52 3.81 12.82
CA MET A 95 4.65 2.65 12.70
C MET A 95 5.51 1.39 12.78
N VAL A 96 5.05 0.40 13.53
CA VAL A 96 5.63 -0.96 13.52
C VAL A 96 4.58 -1.90 12.96
N GLU A 97 4.99 -2.80 12.09
CA GLU A 97 4.11 -3.75 11.44
C GLU A 97 4.74 -5.13 11.26
N GLU A 98 3.90 -6.15 11.13
CA GLU A 98 4.33 -7.51 10.79
C GLU A 98 4.95 -7.53 9.39
N MET A 99 6.07 -8.24 9.24
CA MET A 99 6.75 -8.37 7.95
C MET A 99 6.12 -9.51 7.15
N GLU A 100 5.45 -9.16 6.05
CA GLU A 100 4.89 -10.16 5.14
C GLU A 100 5.98 -10.98 4.43
N HIS A 101 5.61 -12.23 4.11
CA HIS A 101 6.50 -13.12 3.36
C HIS A 101 6.74 -12.62 1.94
N LYS A 102 7.83 -13.07 1.33
CA LYS A 102 8.12 -12.79 -0.07
C LYS A 102 7.00 -13.32 -0.98
N GLY A 103 6.67 -12.55 -2.00
CA GLY A 103 5.71 -12.89 -3.04
C GLY A 103 6.01 -12.11 -4.32
N LEU A 104 5.08 -12.14 -5.26
CA LEU A 104 5.13 -11.23 -6.41
C LEU A 104 4.80 -9.82 -5.93
N GLU A 105 5.68 -8.87 -6.18
CA GLU A 105 5.38 -7.45 -5.97
C GLU A 105 4.65 -6.90 -7.19
N ILE A 106 3.49 -6.29 -6.97
CA ILE A 106 2.72 -5.54 -7.96
C ILE A 106 2.48 -4.12 -7.47
N ILE A 107 2.07 -3.25 -8.37
CA ILE A 107 1.68 -1.88 -8.07
C ILE A 107 0.24 -1.69 -8.52
N VAL A 108 -0.57 -1.11 -7.64
CA VAL A 108 -1.92 -0.67 -7.98
C VAL A 108 -2.06 0.78 -7.57
N GLY A 109 -2.40 1.63 -8.53
CA GLY A 109 -2.53 3.07 -8.30
C GLY A 109 -3.82 3.63 -8.83
N LEU A 110 -4.26 4.75 -8.27
CA LEU A 110 -5.24 5.65 -8.85
C LEU A 110 -4.60 7.02 -9.05
N VAL A 111 -4.95 7.68 -10.14
CA VAL A 111 -4.59 9.07 -10.40
C VAL A 111 -5.78 9.81 -10.99
N ASN A 112 -6.01 11.06 -10.57
CA ASN A 112 -6.94 11.95 -11.25
C ASN A 112 -6.21 12.61 -12.43
N ASP A 113 -6.44 12.09 -13.63
CA ASP A 113 -5.93 12.72 -14.86
C ASP A 113 -6.79 13.94 -15.23
N ALA A 114 -6.15 15.03 -15.63
CA ALA A 114 -6.83 16.29 -15.90
C ALA A 114 -7.79 16.24 -17.10
N ASN A 115 -7.57 15.33 -18.05
CA ASN A 115 -8.38 15.20 -19.26
C ASN A 115 -9.40 14.07 -19.17
N PHE A 116 -9.03 12.98 -18.50
CA PHE A 116 -9.82 11.75 -18.49
C PHE A 116 -10.50 11.44 -17.14
N GLY A 117 -10.13 12.14 -16.08
CA GLY A 117 -10.62 11.89 -14.72
C GLY A 117 -9.87 10.73 -14.05
N ASN A 118 -10.53 10.10 -13.07
CA ASN A 118 -9.91 9.07 -12.26
C ASN A 118 -9.57 7.81 -13.08
N THR A 119 -8.31 7.43 -13.04
CA THR A 119 -7.73 6.32 -13.80
C THR A 119 -7.04 5.36 -12.83
N ILE A 120 -7.33 4.06 -12.97
CA ILE A 120 -6.65 2.98 -12.24
C ILE A 120 -5.48 2.44 -13.07
N MET A 121 -4.37 2.16 -12.40
CA MET A 121 -3.15 1.57 -12.94
C MET A 121 -2.90 0.23 -12.26
N LEU A 122 -2.49 -0.76 -13.06
CA LEU A 122 -1.90 -2.02 -12.60
C LEU A 122 -0.53 -2.20 -13.25
N GLY A 123 0.44 -2.68 -12.49
CA GLY A 123 1.73 -3.08 -13.04
C GLY A 123 2.53 -4.01 -12.14
N MET A 124 3.62 -4.53 -12.69
CA MET A 124 4.63 -5.27 -11.92
C MET A 124 5.43 -4.31 -11.02
N GLY A 125 5.67 -4.69 -9.77
CA GLY A 125 6.45 -3.94 -8.78
C GLY A 125 7.93 -4.31 -8.75
N GLY A 126 8.67 -3.66 -7.83
CA GLY A 126 10.11 -3.86 -7.62
C GLY A 126 11.00 -3.31 -8.74
N VAL A 127 12.20 -3.87 -8.89
CA VAL A 127 13.22 -3.46 -9.88
C VAL A 127 12.70 -3.51 -11.33
N TYR A 128 11.64 -4.28 -11.57
CA TYR A 128 11.04 -4.44 -12.90
C TYR A 128 10.20 -3.23 -13.33
N THR A 129 9.70 -2.43 -12.39
CA THR A 129 8.87 -1.26 -12.67
C THR A 129 9.64 -0.17 -13.42
N GLU A 130 10.87 0.12 -12.96
CA GLU A 130 11.71 1.18 -13.52
C GLU A 130 12.29 0.80 -14.89
N LEU A 131 12.45 -0.50 -15.15
CA LEU A 131 13.14 -1.00 -16.34
C LEU A 131 12.19 -1.35 -17.51
N TYR A 132 10.94 -1.76 -17.24
CA TYR A 132 10.10 -2.41 -18.27
C TYR A 132 8.81 -1.67 -18.67
N ARG A 133 8.39 -0.60 -17.98
CA ARG A 133 7.11 0.09 -18.26
C ARG A 133 5.92 -0.88 -18.41
N ASP A 134 5.91 -1.97 -17.64
CA ASP A 134 4.89 -3.03 -17.69
C ASP A 134 3.67 -2.64 -16.84
N VAL A 135 2.95 -1.65 -17.36
CA VAL A 135 1.78 -1.04 -16.71
C VAL A 135 0.62 -0.94 -17.68
N VAL A 136 -0.59 -1.03 -17.16
CA VAL A 136 -1.83 -0.83 -17.91
C VAL A 136 -2.76 0.10 -17.13
N PHE A 137 -3.50 0.92 -17.87
CA PHE A 137 -4.43 1.91 -17.32
C PHE A 137 -5.87 1.63 -17.77
N ARG A 138 -6.83 1.96 -16.92
CA ARG A 138 -8.27 2.02 -17.24
C ARG A 138 -8.92 3.19 -16.53
N LEU A 139 -9.97 3.76 -17.12
CA LEU A 139 -10.81 4.72 -16.42
C LEU A 139 -11.61 4.01 -15.34
N THR A 140 -11.78 4.66 -14.18
CA THR A 140 -12.68 4.17 -13.14
C THR A 140 -14.09 4.77 -13.31
N PRO A 141 -15.16 4.05 -12.93
CA PRO A 141 -15.14 2.72 -12.35
C PRO A 141 -14.87 1.61 -13.36
N ILE A 142 -14.17 0.56 -12.91
CA ILE A 142 -13.93 -0.66 -13.69
C ILE A 142 -14.87 -1.78 -13.25
N ILE A 143 -15.18 -2.69 -14.17
CA ILE A 143 -15.87 -3.96 -13.88
C ILE A 143 -14.89 -5.14 -13.88
N GLU A 144 -15.36 -6.31 -13.45
CA GLU A 144 -14.54 -7.54 -13.39
C GLU A 144 -13.85 -7.86 -14.73
N ARG A 145 -14.55 -7.63 -15.85
CA ARG A 145 -13.99 -7.80 -17.18
C ARG A 145 -12.80 -6.87 -17.44
N ASP A 146 -12.89 -5.60 -17.06
CA ASP A 146 -11.79 -4.65 -17.24
C ASP A 146 -10.59 -5.05 -16.39
N ALA A 147 -10.82 -5.48 -15.14
CA ALA A 147 -9.78 -5.97 -14.24
C ALA A 147 -9.06 -7.20 -14.81
N ALA A 148 -9.82 -8.16 -15.36
CA ALA A 148 -9.29 -9.33 -16.05
C ALA A 148 -8.42 -8.92 -17.26
N ASP A 149 -8.94 -8.03 -18.11
CA ASP A 149 -8.21 -7.52 -19.29
C ASP A 149 -6.93 -6.75 -18.89
N MET A 150 -6.94 -6.06 -17.75
CA MET A 150 -5.74 -5.42 -17.19
C MET A 150 -4.68 -6.45 -16.81
N ILE A 151 -5.04 -7.51 -16.09
CA ILE A 151 -4.09 -8.59 -15.72
C ILE A 151 -3.50 -9.22 -16.98
N ASP A 152 -4.31 -9.47 -18.00
CA ASP A 152 -3.87 -10.04 -19.27
C ASP A 152 -2.94 -9.09 -20.06
N SER A 153 -2.92 -7.81 -19.75
CA SER A 153 -2.11 -6.81 -20.44
C SER A 153 -0.71 -6.64 -19.86
N VAL A 154 -0.41 -7.24 -18.70
CA VAL A 154 0.88 -7.12 -18.00
C VAL A 154 1.47 -8.49 -17.69
N LYS A 155 2.75 -8.56 -17.32
CA LYS A 155 3.46 -9.83 -17.06
C LYS A 155 3.03 -10.53 -15.78
N ILE A 156 2.14 -9.93 -14.97
CA ILE A 156 1.53 -10.58 -13.82
C ILE A 156 0.87 -11.92 -14.23
N ARG A 157 0.24 -11.98 -15.41
CA ARG A 157 -0.38 -13.20 -15.96
C ARG A 157 0.60 -14.39 -16.08
N ASP A 158 1.88 -14.12 -16.26
CA ASP A 158 2.90 -15.17 -16.42
C ASP A 158 3.11 -15.93 -15.08
N PHE A 159 2.69 -15.34 -13.95
CA PHE A 159 2.75 -15.94 -12.61
C PHE A 159 1.46 -16.72 -12.23
N GLU A 160 0.39 -16.64 -13.03
CA GLU A 160 -0.85 -17.41 -12.78
C GLU A 160 -0.61 -18.93 -12.89
N LYS A 161 0.34 -19.35 -13.74
CA LYS A 161 0.75 -20.75 -13.89
C LYS A 161 1.77 -21.20 -12.83
N GLY A 162 2.17 -20.29 -11.94
CA GLY A 162 3.22 -20.50 -10.95
C GLY A 162 4.62 -20.34 -11.55
N PHE A 163 5.47 -19.52 -10.92
CA PHE A 163 6.88 -19.39 -11.25
C PHE A 163 7.73 -19.42 -9.97
N ARG A 164 8.68 -20.36 -9.87
CA ARG A 164 9.59 -20.50 -8.71
C ARG A 164 8.87 -20.46 -7.34
N CYS A 165 7.80 -21.25 -7.20
CA CYS A 165 6.97 -21.33 -5.99
C CYS A 165 6.11 -20.10 -5.66
N ILE A 166 6.09 -19.09 -6.53
CA ILE A 166 5.16 -17.96 -6.44
C ILE A 166 4.00 -18.24 -7.39
N ALA A 167 2.81 -18.40 -6.84
CA ALA A 167 1.57 -18.46 -7.60
C ALA A 167 0.77 -17.18 -7.36
N VAL A 168 0.00 -16.75 -8.35
CA VAL A 168 -0.88 -15.59 -8.25
C VAL A 168 -2.31 -16.05 -8.43
N SER A 169 -3.20 -15.62 -7.54
CA SER A 169 -4.63 -15.78 -7.71
C SER A 169 -5.19 -14.62 -8.53
N ARG A 170 -5.68 -14.94 -9.73
CA ARG A 170 -6.31 -13.97 -10.62
C ARG A 170 -7.53 -13.34 -9.95
N GLU A 171 -8.34 -14.16 -9.32
CA GLU A 171 -9.55 -13.75 -8.63
C GLU A 171 -9.24 -12.81 -7.45
N ALA A 172 -8.14 -13.03 -6.73
CA ALA A 172 -7.71 -12.15 -5.66
C ALA A 172 -7.28 -10.77 -6.20
N ILE A 173 -6.52 -10.73 -7.31
CA ILE A 173 -6.12 -9.45 -7.94
C ILE A 173 -7.34 -8.70 -8.50
N ILE A 174 -8.29 -9.40 -9.13
CA ILE A 174 -9.55 -8.79 -9.59
C ILE A 174 -10.28 -8.14 -8.41
N LYS A 175 -10.42 -8.85 -7.28
CA LYS A 175 -11.06 -8.29 -6.08
C LYS A 175 -10.32 -7.06 -5.54
N LEU A 176 -8.98 -7.07 -5.53
CA LEU A 176 -8.18 -5.90 -5.17
C LEU A 176 -8.50 -4.71 -6.07
N LEU A 177 -8.45 -4.90 -7.40
CA LEU A 177 -8.68 -3.84 -8.38
C LEU A 177 -10.09 -3.25 -8.27
N LEU A 178 -11.11 -4.09 -8.07
CA LEU A 178 -12.49 -3.64 -7.86
C LEU A 178 -12.64 -2.84 -6.56
N ARG A 179 -11.98 -3.27 -5.47
CA ARG A 179 -11.97 -2.51 -4.20
C ARG A 179 -11.28 -1.16 -4.35
N VAL A 180 -10.17 -1.09 -5.08
CA VAL A 180 -9.48 0.16 -5.41
C VAL A 180 -10.37 1.05 -6.29
N SER A 181 -11.06 0.48 -7.28
CA SER A 181 -12.06 1.20 -8.08
C SER A 181 -13.16 1.82 -7.22
N GLN A 182 -13.69 1.08 -6.25
CA GLN A 182 -14.69 1.60 -5.31
C GLN A 182 -14.16 2.77 -4.48
N ILE A 183 -12.88 2.74 -4.06
CA ILE A 183 -12.25 3.88 -3.36
C ILE A 183 -12.24 5.11 -4.26
N SER A 184 -11.93 4.93 -5.56
CA SER A 184 -11.97 6.01 -6.56
C SER A 184 -13.34 6.65 -6.65
N GLU A 185 -14.40 5.83 -6.74
CA GLU A 185 -15.79 6.31 -6.80
C GLU A 185 -16.18 7.06 -5.53
N ASP A 186 -15.82 6.53 -4.37
CA ASP A 186 -16.18 7.09 -3.07
C ASP A 186 -15.46 8.42 -2.77
N LEU A 187 -14.23 8.58 -3.26
CA LEU A 187 -13.46 9.83 -3.16
C LEU A 187 -13.83 10.84 -4.26
N GLY A 188 -14.21 10.38 -5.46
CA GLY A 188 -14.57 11.24 -6.59
C GLY A 188 -13.46 12.25 -6.94
N ASP A 189 -13.84 13.51 -7.16
CA ASP A 189 -12.93 14.60 -7.52
C ASP A 189 -11.95 15.00 -6.41
N ASN A 190 -12.17 14.52 -5.18
CA ASN A 190 -11.25 14.75 -4.07
C ASN A 190 -10.06 13.78 -4.10
N LEU A 191 -10.08 12.75 -4.92
CA LEU A 191 -8.89 11.93 -5.17
C LEU A 191 -7.92 12.71 -6.04
N GLU A 192 -6.67 12.84 -5.60
CA GLU A 192 -5.56 13.24 -6.49
C GLU A 192 -4.75 12.01 -6.89
N MET A 193 -4.38 11.18 -5.90
CA MET A 193 -3.59 9.98 -6.11
C MET A 193 -3.79 8.98 -4.97
N LEU A 194 -3.95 7.69 -5.29
CA LEU A 194 -3.74 6.58 -4.36
C LEU A 194 -2.61 5.72 -4.94
N ASP A 195 -1.61 5.37 -4.17
CA ASP A 195 -0.51 4.52 -4.61
C ASP A 195 -0.33 3.38 -3.62
N LEU A 196 -0.54 2.14 -4.08
CA LEU A 196 -0.27 0.91 -3.33
C LEU A 196 0.97 0.26 -3.95
N ASN A 197 2.13 0.54 -3.34
CA ASN A 197 3.42 0.18 -3.92
C ASN A 197 4.49 -0.11 -2.85
N PRO A 198 4.84 -1.37 -2.58
CA PRO A 198 4.33 -2.57 -3.25
C PRO A 198 3.05 -3.12 -2.65
N VAL A 199 2.32 -3.89 -3.46
CA VAL A 199 1.37 -4.91 -3.02
C VAL A 199 2.02 -6.27 -3.21
N ILE A 200 2.10 -7.06 -2.14
CA ILE A 200 2.67 -8.42 -2.19
C ILE A 200 1.56 -9.42 -2.47
N VAL A 201 1.74 -10.25 -3.49
CA VAL A 201 0.81 -11.31 -3.88
C VAL A 201 1.48 -12.68 -3.70
N ASN A 202 0.83 -13.56 -2.95
CA ASN A 202 1.24 -14.96 -2.79
C ASN A 202 0.01 -15.87 -2.69
N GLY A 203 -0.34 -16.52 -3.80
CA GLY A 203 -1.60 -17.23 -3.96
C GLY A 203 -2.77 -16.25 -3.82
N ASP A 204 -3.69 -16.56 -2.91
CA ASP A 204 -4.83 -15.72 -2.55
C ASP A 204 -4.50 -14.62 -1.51
N ARG A 205 -3.30 -14.65 -0.91
CA ARG A 205 -2.86 -13.66 0.08
C ARG A 205 -2.32 -12.43 -0.64
N ILE A 206 -2.98 -11.30 -0.48
CA ILE A 206 -2.62 -10.02 -1.11
C ILE A 206 -2.54 -8.95 -0.05
N PHE A 207 -1.34 -8.40 0.20
CA PHE A 207 -1.14 -7.36 1.20
C PHE A 207 -0.59 -6.08 0.58
N ALA A 208 -1.28 -4.96 0.77
CA ALA A 208 -0.72 -3.65 0.48
C ALA A 208 0.26 -3.28 1.60
N VAL A 209 1.57 -3.48 1.34
CA VAL A 209 2.59 -3.28 2.37
C VAL A 209 3.05 -1.83 2.45
N ASP A 210 2.88 -1.03 1.40
CA ASP A 210 3.02 0.42 1.48
C ASP A 210 1.87 1.08 0.72
N ALA A 211 1.38 2.19 1.26
CA ALA A 211 0.20 2.87 0.78
C ALA A 211 0.31 4.38 0.99
N LYS A 212 -0.08 5.14 -0.03
CA LYS A 212 -0.10 6.60 0.01
C LYS A 212 -1.36 7.15 -0.63
N LEU A 213 -1.97 8.14 0.01
CA LEU A 213 -3.15 8.83 -0.50
C LEU A 213 -2.90 10.34 -0.48
N VAL A 214 -3.18 10.97 -1.61
CA VAL A 214 -3.18 12.43 -1.77
C VAL A 214 -4.60 12.84 -2.14
N ILE A 215 -5.11 13.83 -1.41
CA ILE A 215 -6.47 14.34 -1.60
C ILE A 215 -6.44 15.77 -2.12
N ARG A 216 -7.28 16.05 -3.11
CA ARG A 216 -7.59 17.40 -3.57
C ARG A 216 -8.65 18.00 -2.65
N ARG A 217 -8.42 19.24 -2.23
CA ARG A 217 -9.32 20.01 -1.38
C ARG A 217 -9.85 21.23 -2.11
#